data_AF-A0A645IH86-F1
#
_entry.id   AF-A0A645IH86-F1
#
_cell.length_a   1.000
_cell.length_b   1.000
_cell.length_c   1.000
_cell.angle_alpha   90.00
_cell.angle_beta   90.00
_cell.angle_gamma   90.00
#
_symmetry.space_group_name_H-M   'P 1'
#
loop_
_entity.id
_entity.type
_entity.pdbx_description
1 polymer ?
#
loop_
_entity_poly.entity_id
_entity_poly.type
_entity_poly.pdbx_seq_one_letter_code
_entity_poly.pdbx_strand_id
1 'polypeptide(L)'
;MVYKAYIAQPSDEETFKSMFNILPPQDHTSWGSTELFRMSEQLDAGLYNFFVRIADQYFKVVAFRNANKDELIKLCQPAVAA
;
A
#
# COMPACT_ATOMS: atom_id res chain seq x y z
N MET A 1 11.74 18.41 8.77
CA MET A 1 10.58 18.36 7.83
C MET A 1 9.93 17.00 8.00
N VAL A 2 8.70 16.98 8.49
CA VAL A 2 8.03 15.76 8.91
C VAL A 2 7.15 15.28 7.75
N TYR A 3 7.76 14.66 6.74
CA TYR A 3 7.02 13.99 5.68
C TYR A 3 6.51 12.66 6.22
N LYS A 4 5.38 12.77 6.89
CA LYS A 4 4.69 11.70 7.58
C LYS A 4 3.69 11.13 6.57
N ALA A 5 4.16 10.13 5.84
CA ALA A 5 3.43 9.52 4.76
C ALA A 5 2.33 8.61 5.35
N TYR A 6 1.07 9.03 5.19
CA TYR A 6 -0.06 8.51 5.99
C TYR A 6 -1.43 8.40 5.30
N ILE A 7 -1.53 8.63 4.00
CA ILE A 7 -2.86 8.60 3.36
C ILE A 7 -3.07 7.23 2.74
N ALA A 8 -3.82 6.37 3.44
CA ALA A 8 -4.48 5.24 2.82
C ALA A 8 -5.66 5.78 2.00
N GLN A 9 -5.59 5.63 0.68
CA GLN A 9 -6.67 5.97 -0.23
C GLN A 9 -7.33 4.66 -0.69
N PRO A 10 -8.67 4.54 -0.57
CA PRO A 10 -9.38 3.47 -1.25
C PRO A 10 -9.05 3.48 -2.75
N SER A 11 -8.84 2.31 -3.30
CA SER A 11 -8.63 2.07 -4.72
C SER A 11 -9.68 1.05 -5.16
N ASP A 12 -10.12 1.14 -6.41
CA ASP A 12 -10.80 0.01 -7.03
C ASP A 12 -9.80 -1.07 -7.46
N GLU A 13 -10.34 -2.26 -7.76
CA GLU A 13 -9.58 -3.44 -8.19
C GLU A 13 -8.85 -3.20 -9.52
N GLU A 14 -9.46 -2.45 -10.44
CA GLU A 14 -8.90 -2.17 -11.76
C GLU A 14 -7.64 -1.31 -11.64
N THR A 15 -7.71 -0.24 -10.85
CA THR A 15 -6.59 0.65 -10.53
C THR A 15 -5.48 -0.11 -9.82
N PHE A 16 -5.84 -0.99 -8.88
CA PHE A 16 -4.89 -1.86 -8.19
C PHE A 16 -4.15 -2.76 -9.18
N LYS A 17 -4.88 -3.49 -10.04
CA LYS A 17 -4.30 -4.40 -11.05
C LYS A 17 -3.48 -3.67 -12.12
N SER A 18 -3.94 -2.51 -12.58
CA SER A 18 -3.25 -1.69 -13.57
C SER A 18 -1.85 -1.29 -13.11
N MET A 19 -1.69 -0.96 -11.82
CA MET A 19 -0.38 -0.59 -11.27
C MET A 19 0.63 -1.74 -11.30
N PHE A 20 0.19 -2.99 -11.08
CA PHE A 20 1.07 -4.17 -11.21
C PHE A 20 1.50 -4.47 -12.64
N ASN A 21 0.69 -4.08 -13.63
CA ASN A 21 1.02 -4.24 -15.04
C ASN A 21 2.10 -3.25 -15.51
N ILE A 22 2.20 -2.09 -14.86
CA ILE A 22 3.14 -1.02 -15.24
C ILE A 22 4.45 -1.14 -14.45
N LEU A 23 4.36 -1.48 -13.17
CA LEU A 23 5.52 -1.56 -12.27
C LEU A 23 5.45 -2.87 -11.47
N PRO A 24 6.41 -3.79 -11.66
CA PRO A 24 6.42 -5.01 -10.85
C PRO A 24 6.69 -4.66 -9.38
N PRO A 25 6.05 -5.36 -8.43
CA PRO A 25 6.30 -5.17 -7.01
C PRO A 25 7.68 -5.73 -6.66
N GLN A 26 8.44 -4.99 -5.84
CA GLN A 26 9.72 -5.47 -5.33
C GLN A 26 9.58 -6.36 -4.11
N ASP A 27 8.58 -6.08 -3.28
CA ASP A 27 8.29 -6.86 -2.08
C ASP A 27 6.79 -7.14 -2.04
N HIS A 28 6.44 -8.42 -2.13
CA HIS A 28 5.08 -8.92 -1.89
C HIS A 28 5.11 -9.71 -0.59
N THR A 29 4.27 -9.32 0.37
CA THR A 29 4.09 -10.03 1.62
C THR A 29 2.61 -10.35 1.76
N SER A 30 2.27 -11.62 2.04
CA SER A 30 0.90 -12.11 2.12
C SER A 30 0.69 -12.88 3.43
N TRP A 31 -0.46 -12.67 4.09
CA TRP A 31 -0.89 -13.39 5.27
C TRP A 31 -2.42 -13.42 5.36
N GLY A 32 -3.00 -14.62 5.29
CA GLY A 32 -4.46 -14.79 5.31
C GLY A 32 -5.14 -14.02 4.18
N SER A 33 -6.09 -13.15 4.53
CA SER A 33 -6.81 -12.29 3.59
C SER A 33 -6.13 -10.94 3.33
N THR A 34 -4.91 -10.74 3.83
CA THR A 34 -4.17 -9.49 3.68
C THR A 34 -2.95 -9.68 2.80
N GLU A 35 -2.74 -8.74 1.90
CA GLU A 35 -1.56 -8.66 1.05
C GLU A 35 -1.02 -7.24 1.02
N LEU A 36 0.31 -7.12 1.03
CA LEU A 36 1.03 -5.87 0.93
C LEU A 36 2.04 -5.97 -0.21
N PHE A 37 1.99 -5.00 -1.10
CA PHE A 37 2.86 -4.90 -2.26
C PHE A 37 3.60 -3.58 -2.23
N ARG A 38 4.93 -3.60 -2.24
CA ARG A 38 5.74 -2.38 -2.45
C ARG A 38 6.08 -2.26 -3.93
N MET A 39 5.77 -1.12 -4.52
CA MET A 39 6.20 -0.82 -5.88
C MET A 39 7.72 -0.64 -5.95
N SER A 40 8.30 -1.00 -7.09
CA SER A 40 9.73 -0.86 -7.36
C SER A 40 10.20 0.59 -7.46
N GLU A 41 9.31 1.48 -7.87
CA GLU A 41 9.60 2.90 -8.08
C GLU A 41 9.61 3.68 -6.76
N GLN A 42 10.73 4.39 -6.53
CA GLN A 42 10.83 5.40 -5.50
C GLN A 42 10.17 6.69 -5.98
N LEU A 43 9.29 7.25 -5.17
CA LEU A 43 8.78 8.61 -5.32
C LEU A 43 9.83 9.63 -4.83
N ASP A 44 9.42 10.88 -4.69
CA ASP A 44 10.29 11.91 -4.13
C ASP A 44 10.61 11.65 -2.64
N ALA A 45 11.76 12.16 -2.19
CA ALA A 45 12.21 12.13 -0.80
C ALA A 45 12.27 10.74 -0.13
N GLY A 46 12.43 9.65 -0.89
CA GLY A 46 12.55 8.29 -0.35
C GLY A 46 11.21 7.62 0.00
N LEU A 47 10.10 8.18 -0.47
CA LEU A 47 8.77 7.61 -0.36
C LEU A 47 8.53 6.57 -1.46
N TYR A 48 7.60 5.65 -1.20
CA TYR A 48 7.20 4.59 -2.11
C TYR A 48 5.69 4.40 -2.04
N ASN A 49 5.12 3.92 -3.14
CA ASN A 49 3.75 3.41 -3.15
C ASN A 49 3.73 1.97 -2.58
N PHE A 50 2.84 1.77 -1.63
CA PHE A 50 2.45 0.48 -1.11
C PHE A 50 0.98 0.24 -1.46
N PHE A 51 0.68 -0.91 -2.03
CA PHE A 51 -0.69 -1.34 -2.28
C PHE A 51 -1.04 -2.41 -1.25
N VAL A 52 -2.19 -2.26 -0.62
CA VAL A 52 -2.68 -3.18 0.42
C VAL A 52 -4.00 -3.76 -0.06
N ARG A 53 -4.15 -5.08 -0.01
CA ARG A 53 -5.45 -5.76 -0.16
C ARG A 53 -5.85 -6.36 1.17
N ILE A 54 -7.05 -6.08 1.68
CA ILE A 54 -7.59 -6.68 2.91
C ILE A 54 -9.02 -7.14 2.62
N ALA A 55 -9.27 -8.46 2.66
CA ALA A 55 -10.61 -9.01 2.46
C ALA A 55 -11.32 -8.43 1.20
N ASP A 56 -10.62 -8.45 0.07
CA ASP A 56 -11.07 -7.92 -1.23
C ASP A 56 -11.32 -6.39 -1.30
N GLN A 57 -10.88 -5.64 -0.29
CA GLN A 57 -10.76 -4.18 -0.38
C GLN A 57 -9.34 -3.78 -0.76
N TYR A 58 -9.19 -2.76 -1.59
CA TYR A 58 -7.91 -2.32 -2.15
C TYR A 58 -7.57 -0.91 -1.66
N PHE A 59 -6.33 -0.74 -1.24
CA PHE A 59 -5.82 0.51 -0.69
C PHE A 59 -4.49 0.87 -1.30
N LYS A 60 -4.28 2.16 -1.50
CA LYS A 60 -2.97 2.74 -1.81
C LYS A 60 -2.47 3.52 -0.60
N VAL A 61 -1.26 3.21 -0.17
CA VAL A 61 -0.56 3.86 0.95
C VAL A 61 0.75 4.42 0.43
N VAL A 62 1.08 5.65 0.77
CA VAL A 62 2.41 6.22 0.51
C VAL A 62 3.20 6.17 1.81
N ALA A 63 4.41 5.60 1.79
CA ALA A 63 5.26 5.47 2.96
C ALA A 63 6.76 5.38 2.63
N PHE A 64 7.63 5.56 3.64
CA PHE A 64 9.05 5.26 3.49
C PHE A 64 9.28 3.76 3.33
N ARG A 65 10.39 3.38 2.68
CA ARG A 65 10.77 1.98 2.45
C ARG A 65 10.81 1.13 3.71
N ASN A 66 11.25 1.72 4.82
CA ASN A 66 11.44 1.08 6.13
C ASN A 66 10.27 1.29 7.09
N ALA A 67 9.13 1.80 6.60
CA ALA A 67 7.94 1.94 7.42
C ALA A 67 7.49 0.58 7.96
N ASN A 68 6.95 0.58 9.18
CA ASN A 68 6.45 -0.62 9.82
C ASN A 68 5.21 -1.14 9.06
N LYS A 69 5.28 -2.36 8.54
CA LYS A 69 4.19 -3.01 7.78
C LYS A 69 2.89 -3.04 8.59
N ASP A 70 2.97 -3.30 9.89
CA ASP A 70 1.81 -3.34 10.78
C ASP A 70 1.11 -1.97 10.89
N GLU A 71 1.87 -0.89 10.87
CA GLU A 71 1.31 0.46 10.88
C GLU A 71 0.60 0.77 9.55
N LEU A 72 1.16 0.36 8.41
CA LEU A 72 0.53 0.56 7.09
C LEU A 72 -0.83 -0.13 7.00
N ILE A 73 -0.95 -1.34 7.56
CA ILE A 73 -2.20 -2.10 7.58
C ILE A 73 -3.21 -1.44 8.52
N LYS A 74 -2.79 -1.00 9.71
CA LYS A 74 -3.64 -0.30 10.68
C LYS A 74 -4.28 0.97 10.09
N LEU A 75 -3.61 1.64 9.15
CA LEU A 75 -4.19 2.79 8.44
C LEU A 75 -5.39 2.41 7.55
N CYS A 76 -5.47 1.16 7.08
CA CYS A 76 -6.52 0.69 6.18
C CYS A 76 -7.71 0.06 6.92
N GLN A 77 -7.48 -0.48 8.13
CA GLN A 77 -8.49 -1.21 8.91
C GLN A 77 -9.81 -0.45 9.16
N PRO A 78 -9.83 0.87 9.43
CA PRO A 78 -11.09 1.60 9.64
C PRO A 78 -11.99 1.61 8.41
N ALA A 79 -11.42 1.60 7.19
CA ALA A 79 -12.17 1.61 5.95
C ALA A 79 -12.81 0.24 5.64
N VAL A 80 -12.25 -0.85 6.20
CA VAL A 80 -12.83 -2.20 6.06
C VAL A 80 -14.08 -2.37 6.91
N ALA A 81 -14.18 -1.65 8.03
CA ALA A 81 -15.29 -1.74 8.98
C ALA A 81 -16.43 -0.74 8.71
N ALA A 82 -16.27 0.13 7.71
CA ALA A 82 -17.24 1.16 7.31
C ALA A 82 -18.18 0.64 6.21
#